data_AF-A0A3N2LUY4-F1
#
_entry.id   AF-A0A3N2LUY4-F1
#
_cell.length_a   1.000
_cell.length_b   1.000
_cell.length_c   1.000
_cell.angle_alpha   90.00
_cell.angle_beta   90.00
_cell.angle_gamma   90.00
#
_symmetry.space_group_name_H-M   'P 1'
#
loop_
_entity.id
_entity.type
_entity.pdbx_description
1 polymer ?
#
loop_
_entity_poly.entity_id
_entity_poly.type
_entity_poly.pdbx_seq_one_letter_code
_entity_poly.pdbx_strand_id
1 'polypeptide(L)'
;MQPVRIEIILNDRVTPGARSARGGVSELTAETRKAKREMEELDKATTSMDKTVKRLAGAFAMKELVSKIASVRGEFQQLEVAFHTMLGSASKADALMQQLVRTAATTPFGLEDVAGGAKQLLAYGLETEKVNGTLVRLGDIAAGLSVPLNDLVYLYGTTMAQGRLYTQDLNQFTGRGIPMLGELAKQFGVSESRVKELVEAGKVGFPEVQKVIESLTDEGGKFG
;
A
#
# COMPACT_ATOMS: atom_id res chain seq x y z
N MET A 1 -62.44 -34.19 45.71
CA MET A 1 -62.20 -34.18 44.25
C MET A 1 -62.97 -33.00 43.67
N GLN A 2 -62.50 -32.02 42.90
CA GLN A 2 -61.21 -31.45 42.49
C GLN A 2 -61.52 -29.98 42.08
N PRO A 3 -60.62 -29.00 42.23
CA PRO A 3 -60.86 -27.65 41.67
C PRO A 3 -60.69 -27.63 40.16
N VAL A 4 -61.63 -27.00 39.45
CA VAL A 4 -61.62 -26.80 37.99
C VAL A 4 -60.57 -25.74 37.63
N ARG A 5 -59.57 -26.13 36.83
CA ARG A 5 -58.59 -25.23 36.22
C ARG A 5 -59.24 -24.48 35.06
N ILE A 6 -59.13 -23.15 35.05
CA ILE A 6 -59.41 -22.34 33.85
C ILE A 6 -58.15 -22.41 32.98
N GLU A 7 -58.21 -23.19 31.90
CA GLU A 7 -57.22 -23.17 30.83
C GLU A 7 -57.41 -21.92 29.97
N ILE A 8 -56.36 -21.11 29.86
CA ILE A 8 -56.30 -20.00 28.91
C ILE A 8 -56.10 -20.61 27.52
N ILE A 9 -57.15 -20.60 26.71
CA ILE A 9 -57.06 -20.86 25.27
C ILE A 9 -56.41 -19.64 24.63
N LEU A 10 -55.13 -19.73 24.25
CA LEU A 10 -54.56 -18.85 23.24
C LEU A 10 -54.45 -19.62 21.92
N ASN A 11 -55.26 -19.17 20.97
CA ASN A 11 -55.48 -19.70 19.64
C ASN A 11 -54.24 -19.58 18.74
N ASP A 12 -53.96 -20.65 18.01
CA ASP A 12 -52.99 -20.80 16.93
C ASP A 12 -53.27 -19.83 15.76
N ARG A 13 -52.36 -18.86 15.51
CA ARG A 13 -52.24 -18.15 14.22
C ARG A 13 -50.81 -17.71 13.90
N VAL A 14 -49.85 -18.64 13.86
CA VAL A 14 -48.48 -18.36 13.37
C VAL A 14 -47.94 -19.53 12.54
N THR A 15 -48.52 -19.84 11.37
CA THR A 15 -48.24 -21.15 10.73
C THR A 15 -48.30 -21.22 9.20
N PRO A 16 -47.70 -20.28 8.45
CA PRO A 16 -46.97 -20.69 7.23
C PRO A 16 -45.47 -20.30 7.20
N GLY A 17 -45.10 -19.08 7.61
CA GLY A 17 -43.70 -18.60 7.51
C GLY A 17 -42.71 -19.26 8.48
N ALA A 18 -43.18 -19.77 9.63
CA ALA A 18 -42.34 -20.40 10.64
C ALA A 18 -41.87 -21.83 10.27
N ARG A 19 -42.54 -22.50 9.31
CA ARG A 19 -42.17 -23.86 8.87
C ARG A 19 -41.01 -23.84 7.87
N SER A 20 -40.94 -22.86 6.98
CA SER A 20 -39.83 -22.68 6.04
C SER A 20 -38.53 -22.29 6.74
N ALA A 21 -38.63 -21.48 7.81
CA ALA A 21 -37.50 -21.12 8.66
C ALA A 21 -36.95 -22.33 9.45
N ARG A 22 -37.81 -23.26 9.91
CA ARG A 22 -37.34 -24.50 10.57
C ARG A 22 -36.63 -25.46 9.62
N GLY A 23 -37.01 -25.50 8.34
CA GLY A 23 -36.33 -26.31 7.32
C GLY A 23 -34.88 -25.88 7.11
N GLY A 24 -34.65 -24.59 6.85
CA GLY A 24 -33.29 -24.03 6.69
C GLY A 24 -32.45 -24.08 7.97
N VAL A 25 -33.06 -23.93 9.14
CA VAL A 25 -32.38 -24.08 10.44
C VAL A 25 -31.99 -25.53 10.72
N SER A 26 -32.77 -26.51 10.26
CA SER A 26 -32.45 -27.94 10.39
C SER A 26 -31.30 -28.39 9.48
N GLU A 27 -31.16 -27.75 8.32
CA GLU A 27 -30.08 -27.99 7.37
C GLU A 27 -28.77 -27.34 7.85
N LEU A 28 -28.85 -26.09 8.35
CA LEU A 28 -27.76 -25.41 9.04
C LEU A 28 -27.28 -26.18 10.27
N THR A 29 -28.19 -26.72 11.09
CA THR A 29 -27.78 -27.51 12.28
C THR A 29 -27.20 -28.88 11.92
N ALA A 30 -27.53 -29.46 10.76
CA ALA A 30 -26.90 -30.67 10.26
C ALA A 30 -25.47 -30.42 9.77
N GLU A 31 -25.25 -29.34 9.02
CA GLU A 31 -23.92 -28.85 8.60
C GLU A 31 -23.05 -28.50 9.82
N THR A 32 -23.63 -27.85 10.84
CA THR A 32 -22.95 -27.51 12.10
C THR A 32 -22.54 -28.75 12.90
N ARG A 33 -23.34 -29.83 12.84
CA ARG A 33 -23.00 -31.12 13.49
C ARG A 33 -21.91 -31.89 12.74
N LYS A 34 -21.83 -31.74 11.42
CA LYS A 34 -20.73 -32.28 10.60
C LYS A 34 -19.42 -31.55 10.90
N ALA A 35 -19.45 -30.22 10.93
CA ALA A 35 -18.30 -29.38 11.33
C ALA A 35 -17.85 -29.69 12.77
N LYS A 36 -18.79 -29.96 13.69
CA LYS A 36 -18.46 -30.38 15.06
C LYS A 36 -17.79 -31.76 15.13
N ARG A 37 -18.19 -32.70 14.28
CA ARG A 37 -17.56 -34.03 14.20
C ARG A 37 -16.17 -33.99 13.55
N GLU A 38 -15.98 -33.13 12.56
CA GLU A 38 -14.66 -32.85 11.97
C GLU A 38 -13.73 -32.15 12.98
N MET A 39 -14.26 -31.26 13.82
CA MET A 39 -13.55 -30.65 14.95
C MET A 39 -13.21 -31.66 16.06
N GLU A 40 -14.08 -32.64 16.36
CA GLU A 40 -13.81 -33.69 17.35
C GLU A 40 -12.70 -34.67 16.90
N GLU A 41 -12.57 -34.91 15.59
CA GLU A 41 -11.44 -35.67 15.02
C GLU A 41 -10.14 -34.84 14.97
N LEU A 42 -10.24 -33.52 14.77
CA LEU A 42 -9.12 -32.57 14.88
C LEU A 42 -8.61 -32.43 16.32
N ASP A 43 -9.50 -32.55 17.32
CA ASP A 43 -9.17 -32.59 18.74
C ASP A 43 -8.36 -33.84 19.11
N LYS A 44 -8.70 -35.01 18.55
CA LYS A 44 -7.94 -36.26 18.79
C LYS A 44 -6.53 -36.21 18.21
N ALA A 45 -6.37 -35.64 17.02
CA ALA A 45 -5.06 -35.42 16.39
C ALA A 45 -4.21 -34.35 17.13
N THR A 46 -4.86 -33.50 17.93
CA THR A 46 -4.21 -32.46 18.75
C THR A 46 -3.70 -33.01 20.09
N THR A 47 -4.29 -34.09 20.62
CA THR A 47 -3.92 -34.68 21.92
C THR A 47 -2.57 -35.41 21.97
N SER A 48 -2.00 -35.87 20.85
CA SER A 48 -0.69 -36.52 20.84
C SER A 48 0.49 -35.55 20.69
N MET A 49 0.23 -34.26 20.47
CA MET A 49 1.26 -33.24 20.26
C MET A 49 1.53 -32.48 21.57
N ASP A 50 2.31 -33.14 22.42
CA ASP A 50 2.63 -32.83 23.82
C ASP A 50 3.41 -31.48 23.99
N LYS A 51 2.64 -30.46 24.40
CA LYS A 51 2.91 -29.55 25.55
C LYS A 51 3.68 -28.21 25.49
N THR A 52 4.41 -27.77 24.46
CA THR A 52 5.22 -26.51 24.64
C THR A 52 4.76 -25.27 23.83
N VAL A 53 3.98 -25.40 22.76
CA VAL A 53 3.84 -24.28 21.79
C VAL A 53 2.48 -23.54 21.81
N LYS A 54 1.39 -24.14 22.30
CA LYS A 54 0.03 -23.63 21.98
C LYS A 54 -0.65 -22.68 22.99
N ARG A 55 -0.04 -22.30 24.12
CA ARG A 55 -0.72 -21.45 25.14
C ARG A 55 -0.53 -19.94 24.98
N LEU A 56 0.27 -19.45 24.04
CA LEU A 56 0.58 -18.02 23.92
C LEU A 56 -0.08 -17.26 22.74
N ALA A 57 -0.77 -17.92 21.80
CA ALA A 57 -1.15 -17.27 20.53
C ALA A 57 -2.66 -17.13 20.24
N GLY A 58 -3.56 -17.61 21.11
CA GLY A 58 -4.91 -18.02 20.66
C GLY A 58 -6.07 -17.01 20.69
N ALA A 59 -6.02 -15.90 21.44
CA ALA A 59 -7.22 -15.04 21.60
C ALA A 59 -6.98 -13.52 21.51
N PHE A 60 -5.74 -13.04 21.66
CA PHE A 60 -5.41 -11.62 21.57
C PHE A 60 -4.97 -11.18 20.16
N ALA A 61 -4.60 -12.12 19.28
CA ALA A 61 -4.11 -11.82 17.93
C ALA A 61 -5.23 -11.62 16.88
N MET A 62 -6.41 -12.22 17.07
CA MET A 62 -7.47 -12.18 16.03
C MET A 62 -8.19 -10.84 15.93
N LYS A 63 -8.38 -10.11 17.04
CA LYS A 63 -9.07 -8.79 16.99
C LYS A 63 -8.19 -7.73 16.34
N GLU A 64 -6.90 -7.71 16.69
CA GLU A 64 -5.87 -6.89 16.05
C GLU A 64 -5.68 -7.25 14.57
N LEU A 65 -5.71 -8.54 14.22
CA LEU A 65 -5.59 -8.99 12.83
C LEU A 65 -6.83 -8.63 12.00
N VAL A 66 -8.04 -8.81 12.53
CA VAL A 66 -9.29 -8.43 11.84
C VAL A 66 -9.42 -6.91 11.69
N SER A 67 -9.04 -6.13 12.71
CA SER A 67 -9.02 -4.67 12.60
C SER A 67 -7.95 -4.20 11.61
N LYS A 68 -6.77 -4.82 11.57
CA LYS A 68 -5.71 -4.51 10.59
C LYS A 68 -6.10 -4.89 9.17
N ILE A 69 -6.80 -6.01 8.96
CA ILE A 69 -7.29 -6.39 7.63
C ILE A 69 -8.42 -5.45 7.16
N ALA A 70 -9.33 -5.06 8.06
CA ALA A 70 -10.40 -4.12 7.75
C ALA A 70 -9.87 -2.69 7.49
N SER A 71 -8.87 -2.23 8.27
CA SER A 71 -8.23 -0.92 8.06
C SER A 71 -7.45 -0.87 6.75
N VAL A 72 -6.68 -1.92 6.44
CA VAL A 72 -5.97 -2.04 5.16
C VAL A 72 -6.94 -1.99 3.97
N ARG A 73 -8.11 -2.66 4.08
CA ARG A 73 -9.15 -2.57 3.03
C ARG A 73 -9.74 -1.17 2.91
N GLY A 74 -9.97 -0.47 4.02
CA GLY A 74 -10.48 0.89 4.03
C GLY A 74 -9.49 1.93 3.48
N GLU A 75 -8.20 1.79 3.81
CA GLU A 75 -7.12 2.61 3.26
C GLU A 75 -6.96 2.38 1.76
N PHE A 76 -7.04 1.12 1.33
CA PHE A 76 -6.99 0.76 -0.09
C PHE A 76 -8.11 1.42 -0.89
N GLN A 77 -9.34 1.37 -0.39
CA GLN A 77 -10.50 2.01 -1.01
C GLN A 77 -10.34 3.54 -1.08
N GLN A 78 -9.78 4.17 -0.04
CA GLN A 78 -9.53 5.61 -0.05
C GLN A 78 -8.49 6.00 -1.11
N LEU A 79 -7.43 5.20 -1.26
CA LEU A 79 -6.44 5.41 -2.30
C LEU A 79 -7.05 5.24 -3.70
N GLU A 80 -7.85 4.20 -3.91
CA GLU A 80 -8.56 3.95 -5.16
C GLU A 80 -9.46 5.14 -5.54
N VAL A 81 -10.30 5.63 -4.61
CA VAL A 81 -11.15 6.81 -4.82
C VAL A 81 -10.32 8.06 -5.15
N ALA A 82 -9.20 8.26 -4.45
CA ALA A 82 -8.31 9.38 -4.72
C ALA A 82 -7.73 9.32 -6.14
N PHE A 83 -7.19 8.16 -6.56
CA PHE A 83 -6.63 8.00 -7.90
C PHE A 83 -7.70 8.07 -8.99
N HIS A 84 -8.89 7.52 -8.77
CA HIS A 84 -10.03 7.68 -9.69
C HIS A 84 -10.35 9.16 -9.92
N THR A 85 -10.34 9.96 -8.84
CA THR A 85 -10.59 11.41 -8.90
C THR A 85 -9.46 12.14 -9.63
N MET A 86 -8.19 11.85 -9.29
CA MET A 86 -7.03 12.52 -9.88
C MET A 86 -6.85 12.21 -11.37
N LEU A 87 -7.18 10.98 -11.78
CA LEU A 87 -6.96 10.50 -13.14
C LEU A 87 -8.19 10.62 -14.04
N GLY A 88 -9.37 10.83 -13.46
CA GLY A 88 -10.65 10.86 -14.19
C GLY A 88 -11.00 9.55 -14.89
N SER A 89 -10.31 8.45 -14.55
CA SER A 89 -10.44 7.15 -15.23
C SER A 89 -10.21 6.01 -14.25
N ALA A 90 -11.26 5.22 -14.04
CA ALA A 90 -11.22 4.04 -13.18
C ALA A 90 -10.16 3.03 -13.67
N SER A 91 -10.12 2.74 -14.98
CA SER A 91 -9.16 1.78 -15.54
C SER A 91 -7.70 2.20 -15.34
N LYS A 92 -7.38 3.49 -15.50
CA LYS A 92 -6.02 4.00 -15.25
C LYS A 92 -5.67 3.93 -13.76
N ALA A 93 -6.61 4.28 -12.89
CA ALA A 93 -6.41 4.23 -11.45
C ALA A 93 -6.22 2.80 -10.94
N ASP A 94 -7.01 1.84 -11.40
CA ASP A 94 -6.89 0.43 -11.04
C ASP A 94 -5.55 -0.14 -11.53
N ALA A 95 -5.15 0.20 -12.75
CA ALA A 95 -3.87 -0.21 -13.31
C ALA A 95 -2.68 0.36 -12.51
N LEU A 96 -2.73 1.65 -12.15
CA LEU A 96 -1.73 2.28 -11.31
C LEU A 96 -1.71 1.63 -9.93
N MET A 97 -2.85 1.44 -9.27
CA MET A 97 -2.93 0.78 -7.96
C MET A 97 -2.30 -0.62 -7.97
N GLN A 98 -2.55 -1.42 -8.99
CA GLN A 98 -1.89 -2.73 -9.14
C GLN A 98 -0.38 -2.62 -9.27
N GLN A 99 0.14 -1.60 -9.97
CA GLN A 99 1.57 -1.35 -10.06
C GLN A 99 2.14 -0.95 -8.70
N LEU A 100 1.49 -0.04 -7.97
CA LEU A 100 1.95 0.42 -6.66
C LEU A 100 1.96 -0.71 -5.63
N VAL A 101 0.97 -1.60 -5.64
CA VAL A 101 0.96 -2.82 -4.81
C VAL A 101 2.15 -3.72 -5.11
N ARG A 102 2.47 -3.93 -6.40
CA ARG A 102 3.66 -4.72 -6.78
C ARG A 102 4.93 -4.04 -6.29
N THR A 103 5.08 -2.74 -6.51
CA THR A 103 6.24 -1.97 -6.07
C THR A 103 6.41 -2.04 -4.55
N ALA A 104 5.34 -1.87 -3.77
CA ALA A 104 5.38 -2.01 -2.32
C ALA A 104 5.72 -3.45 -1.85
N ALA A 105 5.40 -4.47 -2.65
CA ALA A 105 5.74 -5.85 -2.35
C ALA A 105 7.20 -6.23 -2.69
N THR A 106 7.83 -5.50 -3.61
CA THR A 106 9.19 -5.78 -4.09
C THR A 106 10.25 -4.80 -3.60
N THR A 107 9.85 -3.76 -2.88
CA THR A 107 10.74 -2.71 -2.34
C THR A 107 10.60 -2.65 -0.82
N PRO A 108 11.54 -2.00 -0.08
CA PRO A 108 11.41 -1.85 1.37
C PRO A 108 10.35 -0.82 1.80
N PHE A 109 9.56 -0.25 0.88
CA PHE A 109 8.56 0.76 1.18
C PHE A 109 7.15 0.17 1.29
N GLY A 110 6.39 0.66 2.26
CA GLY A 110 4.99 0.27 2.42
C GLY A 110 4.09 0.84 1.31
N LEU A 111 2.91 0.24 1.13
CA LEU A 111 1.92 0.71 0.15
C LEU A 111 1.50 2.15 0.41
N GLU A 112 1.41 2.57 1.67
CA GLU A 112 1.07 3.94 2.04
C GLU A 112 2.09 4.95 1.50
N ASP A 113 3.39 4.68 1.69
CA ASP A 113 4.47 5.54 1.19
C ASP A 113 4.47 5.60 -0.34
N VAL A 114 4.39 4.44 -0.99
CA VAL A 114 4.39 4.33 -2.46
C VAL A 114 3.17 5.05 -3.06
N ALA A 115 1.99 4.89 -2.46
CA ALA A 115 0.78 5.57 -2.92
C ALA A 115 0.77 7.06 -2.58
N GLY A 116 1.34 7.46 -1.45
CA GLY A 116 1.60 8.85 -1.10
C GLY A 116 2.45 9.55 -2.17
N GLY A 117 3.58 8.92 -2.51
CA GLY A 117 4.48 9.41 -3.55
C GLY A 117 3.81 9.47 -4.93
N ALA A 118 3.04 8.45 -5.31
CA ALA A 118 2.31 8.42 -6.58
C ALA A 118 1.32 9.59 -6.70
N LYS A 119 0.50 9.83 -5.67
CA LYS A 119 -0.40 10.99 -5.62
C LYS A 119 0.37 12.29 -5.77
N GLN A 120 1.49 12.42 -5.08
CA GLN A 120 2.29 13.63 -5.14
C GLN A 120 2.88 13.89 -6.54
N LEU A 121 3.42 12.86 -7.21
CA LEU A 121 3.91 12.97 -8.58
C LEU A 121 2.80 13.35 -9.57
N LEU A 122 1.62 12.73 -9.45
CA LEU A 122 0.45 13.10 -10.26
C LEU A 122 0.02 14.54 -10.01
N ALA A 123 0.04 15.00 -8.76
CA ALA A 123 -0.32 16.37 -8.41
C ALA A 123 0.67 17.41 -8.99
N TYR A 124 1.95 17.03 -9.15
CA TYR A 124 2.93 17.84 -9.88
C TYR A 124 2.79 17.77 -11.41
N GLY A 125 1.89 16.93 -11.92
CA GLY A 125 1.60 16.80 -13.35
C GLY A 125 2.43 15.75 -14.07
N LEU A 126 3.07 14.81 -13.35
CA LEU A 126 3.75 13.68 -14.01
C LEU A 126 2.71 12.80 -14.70
N GLU A 127 3.00 12.41 -15.94
CA GLU A 127 2.17 11.49 -16.70
C GLU A 127 2.00 10.17 -15.95
N THR A 128 0.76 9.68 -15.86
CA THR A 128 0.39 8.48 -15.10
C THR A 128 1.24 7.28 -15.45
N GLU A 129 1.56 7.12 -16.73
CA GLU A 129 2.33 6.02 -17.30
C GLU A 129 3.79 6.03 -16.82
N LYS A 130 4.31 7.19 -16.38
CA LYS A 130 5.68 7.35 -15.84
C LYS A 130 5.75 7.21 -14.33
N VAL A 131 4.63 7.41 -13.60
CA VAL A 131 4.61 7.49 -12.13
C VAL A 131 5.27 6.29 -11.46
N ASN A 132 4.87 5.06 -11.82
CA ASN A 132 5.44 3.89 -11.16
C ASN A 132 6.93 3.70 -11.46
N GLY A 133 7.36 3.98 -12.70
CA GLY A 133 8.77 3.91 -13.08
C GLY A 133 9.63 4.92 -12.32
N THR A 134 9.15 6.16 -12.19
CA THR A 134 9.80 7.19 -11.38
C THR A 134 9.86 6.78 -9.91
N LEU A 135 8.79 6.22 -9.34
CA LEU A 135 8.77 5.77 -7.94
C LEU A 135 9.76 4.66 -7.67
N VAL A 136 9.90 3.70 -8.58
CA VAL A 136 10.90 2.62 -8.45
C VAL A 136 12.30 3.23 -8.37
N ARG A 137 12.67 4.08 -9.34
CA ARG A 137 13.99 4.74 -9.35
C ARG A 137 14.27 5.57 -8.10
N LEU A 138 13.30 6.39 -7.68
CA LEU A 138 13.44 7.16 -6.45
C LEU A 138 13.50 6.25 -5.22
N GLY A 139 12.79 5.12 -5.25
CA GLY A 139 12.82 4.08 -4.24
C GLY A 139 14.19 3.43 -4.13
N ASP A 140 14.83 3.09 -5.23
CA ASP A 140 16.16 2.46 -5.25
C ASP A 140 17.22 3.38 -4.63
N ILE A 141 17.18 4.67 -4.97
CA ILE A 141 18.03 5.70 -4.36
C ILE A 141 17.71 5.82 -2.86
N ALA A 142 16.42 5.90 -2.51
CA ALA A 142 15.98 6.05 -1.13
C ALA A 142 16.42 4.86 -0.25
N ALA A 143 16.29 3.64 -0.76
CA ALA A 143 16.72 2.43 -0.10
C ALA A 143 18.25 2.39 0.07
N GLY A 144 19.00 2.69 -0.99
CA GLY A 144 20.46 2.70 -0.96
C GLY A 144 21.06 3.75 -0.02
N LEU A 145 20.37 4.88 0.19
CA LEU A 145 20.79 5.95 1.08
C LEU A 145 20.09 5.93 2.45
N SER A 146 19.15 5.01 2.66
CA SER A 146 18.31 4.94 3.86
C SER A 146 17.61 6.27 4.18
N VAL A 147 17.07 6.94 3.15
CA VAL A 147 16.29 8.18 3.27
C VAL A 147 14.81 7.91 2.97
N PRO A 148 13.88 8.72 3.49
CA PRO A 148 12.46 8.55 3.17
C PRO A 148 12.18 8.70 1.67
N LEU A 149 11.40 7.79 1.08
CA LEU A 149 10.99 7.87 -0.33
C LEU A 149 10.30 9.20 -0.66
N ASN A 150 9.37 9.62 0.21
CA ASN A 150 8.56 10.82 -0.01
C ASN A 150 9.38 12.12 0.00
N ASP A 151 10.54 12.15 0.65
CA ASP A 151 11.49 13.28 0.56
C ASP A 151 12.03 13.42 -0.87
N LEU A 152 12.38 12.30 -1.50
CA LEU A 152 12.90 12.28 -2.86
C LEU A 152 11.79 12.57 -3.88
N VAL A 153 10.58 12.06 -3.65
CA VAL A 153 9.40 12.39 -4.46
C VAL A 153 9.11 13.89 -4.41
N TYR A 154 9.14 14.49 -3.21
CA TYR A 154 8.96 15.92 -3.05
C TYR A 154 10.01 16.71 -3.83
N LEU A 155 11.28 16.35 -3.68
CA LEU A 155 12.38 17.07 -4.32
C LEU A 155 12.37 16.91 -5.85
N TYR A 156 12.11 15.70 -6.35
CA TYR A 156 11.95 15.44 -7.78
C TYR A 156 10.76 16.20 -8.37
N GLY A 157 9.61 16.11 -7.72
CA GLY A 157 8.36 16.70 -8.18
C GLY A 157 8.37 18.24 -8.16
N THR A 158 8.95 18.85 -7.13
CA THR A 158 9.20 20.31 -7.12
C THR A 158 10.15 20.73 -8.23
N THR A 159 11.22 19.97 -8.45
CA THR A 159 12.17 20.22 -9.55
C THR A 159 11.52 20.11 -10.93
N MET A 160 10.61 19.16 -11.10
CA MET A 160 9.80 19.01 -12.31
C MET A 160 8.85 20.19 -12.50
N ALA A 161 8.06 20.52 -11.49
CA ALA A 161 7.05 21.57 -11.56
C ALA A 161 7.65 22.95 -11.85
N GLN A 162 8.85 23.23 -11.33
CA GLN A 162 9.56 24.48 -11.58
C GLN A 162 10.37 24.49 -12.89
N GLY A 163 10.53 23.34 -13.54
CA GLY A 163 11.19 23.18 -14.85
C GLY A 163 12.72 23.31 -14.87
N ARG A 164 13.35 23.63 -13.73
CA ARG A 164 14.81 23.80 -13.58
C ARG A 164 15.29 23.34 -12.22
N LEU A 165 16.59 23.12 -12.06
CA LEU A 165 17.21 22.91 -10.76
C LEU A 165 17.56 24.25 -10.13
N TYR A 166 17.12 24.53 -8.90
CA TYR A 166 17.64 25.66 -8.12
C TYR A 166 18.76 25.21 -7.18
N THR A 167 19.57 26.16 -6.73
CA THR A 167 20.67 25.93 -5.80
C THR A 167 20.19 25.27 -4.50
N GLN A 168 19.01 25.64 -4.02
CA GLN A 168 18.41 24.99 -2.85
C GLN A 168 18.16 23.49 -3.08
N ASP A 169 17.59 23.12 -4.23
CA ASP A 169 17.30 21.72 -4.54
C ASP A 169 18.57 20.92 -4.77
N LEU A 170 19.55 21.50 -5.47
CA LEU A 170 20.88 20.91 -5.64
C LEU A 170 21.51 20.58 -4.27
N ASN A 171 21.44 21.52 -3.33
CA ASN A 171 21.94 21.32 -1.96
C ASN A 171 21.13 20.25 -1.23
N GLN A 172 19.82 20.17 -1.44
CA GLN A 172 18.96 19.14 -0.85
C GLN A 172 19.26 17.74 -1.39
N PHE A 173 19.53 17.59 -2.69
CA PHE A 173 19.95 16.32 -3.28
C PHE A 173 21.31 15.91 -2.70
N THR A 174 22.28 16.82 -2.75
CA THR A 174 23.66 16.57 -2.33
C THR A 174 23.74 16.27 -0.82
N GLY A 175 23.01 17.04 0.00
CA GLY A 175 22.96 16.85 1.45
C GLY A 175 22.34 15.51 1.87
N ARG A 176 21.52 14.89 1.01
CA ARG A 176 20.98 13.54 1.20
C ARG A 176 21.89 12.42 0.67
N GLY A 177 23.07 12.76 0.16
CA GLY A 177 24.03 11.81 -0.38
C GLY A 177 23.83 11.45 -1.86
N ILE A 178 22.89 12.10 -2.55
CA ILE A 178 22.68 11.93 -3.99
C ILE A 178 23.76 12.74 -4.72
N PRO A 179 24.62 12.12 -5.55
CA PRO A 179 25.77 12.79 -6.17
C PRO A 179 25.39 13.69 -7.36
N MET A 180 24.32 14.49 -7.22
CA MET A 180 23.73 15.31 -8.29
C MET A 180 24.75 16.24 -8.95
N LEU A 181 25.58 16.91 -8.14
CA LEU A 181 26.59 17.83 -8.65
C LEU A 181 27.62 17.13 -9.54
N GLY A 182 28.14 15.99 -9.10
CA GLY A 182 29.14 15.22 -9.84
C GLY A 182 28.57 14.56 -11.09
N GLU A 183 27.34 14.05 -11.04
CA GLU A 183 26.69 13.47 -12.21
C GLU A 183 26.34 14.52 -13.27
N LEU A 184 25.86 15.70 -12.86
CA LEU A 184 25.68 16.84 -13.78
C LEU A 184 27.01 17.30 -14.39
N ALA A 185 28.09 17.29 -13.61
CA ALA A 185 29.42 17.66 -14.10
C ALA A 185 29.90 16.70 -15.20
N LYS A 186 29.73 15.39 -14.99
CA LYS A 186 30.01 14.36 -16.01
C LYS A 186 29.12 14.54 -17.24
N GLN A 187 27.83 14.77 -17.05
CA GLN A 187 26.87 14.95 -18.14
C GLN A 187 27.19 16.15 -19.03
N PHE A 188 27.64 17.26 -18.44
CA PHE A 188 28.01 18.47 -19.18
C PHE A 188 29.48 18.49 -19.64
N GLY A 189 30.32 17.58 -19.16
CA GLY A 189 31.76 17.60 -19.42
C GLY A 189 32.46 18.83 -18.83
N VAL A 190 32.01 19.32 -17.68
CA VAL A 190 32.55 20.52 -17.01
C VAL A 190 32.94 20.21 -15.56
N SER A 191 33.61 21.15 -14.89
CA SER A 191 33.89 21.01 -13.46
C SER A 191 32.62 21.17 -12.61
N GLU A 192 32.61 20.59 -11.41
CA GLU A 192 31.53 20.80 -10.44
C GLU A 192 31.31 22.28 -10.08
N SER A 193 32.38 23.10 -10.04
CA SER A 193 32.26 24.54 -9.82
C SER A 193 31.44 25.20 -10.93
N ARG A 194 31.66 24.79 -12.18
CA ARG A 194 30.92 25.29 -13.33
C ARG A 194 29.46 24.84 -13.30
N VAL A 195 29.15 23.65 -12.79
CA VAL A 195 27.76 23.21 -12.61
C VAL A 195 27.01 24.13 -11.64
N LYS A 196 27.63 24.53 -10.52
CA LYS A 196 27.00 25.47 -9.56
C LYS A 196 26.66 26.80 -10.24
N GLU A 197 27.58 27.35 -11.03
CA GLU A 197 27.35 28.56 -11.81
C GLU A 197 26.20 28.38 -12.82
N LEU A 198 26.11 27.22 -13.47
CA LEU A 198 25.02 26.91 -14.41
C LEU A 198 23.66 26.82 -13.69
N VAL A 199 23.61 26.22 -12.50
CA VAL A 199 22.39 26.13 -11.67
C VAL A 199 21.94 27.52 -11.21
N GLU A 200 22.87 28.34 -10.72
CA GLU A 200 22.61 29.73 -10.33
C GLU A 200 22.09 30.56 -11.51
N ALA A 201 22.72 30.39 -12.69
CA ALA A 201 22.28 31.03 -13.93
C ALA A 201 20.98 30.44 -14.51
N GLY A 202 20.43 29.39 -13.93
CA GLY A 202 19.18 28.75 -14.39
C GLY A 202 19.29 27.96 -15.69
N LYS A 203 20.50 27.48 -16.00
CA LYS A 203 20.82 26.73 -17.23
C LYS A 203 20.75 25.22 -17.05
N VAL A 204 20.34 24.73 -15.88
CA VAL A 204 20.12 23.31 -15.61
C VAL A 204 18.62 23.07 -15.51
N GLY A 205 18.05 22.46 -16.54
CA GLY A 205 16.64 22.12 -16.61
C GLY A 205 16.32 20.86 -15.81
N PHE A 206 15.02 20.59 -15.64
CA PHE A 206 14.56 19.31 -15.13
C PHE A 206 15.01 18.10 -15.98
N PRO A 207 15.06 18.15 -17.33
CA PRO A 207 15.52 17.01 -18.13
C PRO A 207 16.93 16.54 -17.78
N GLU A 208 17.82 17.45 -17.40
CA GLU A 208 19.17 17.11 -16.95
C GLU A 208 19.13 16.37 -15.60
N VAL A 209 18.31 16.86 -14.66
CA VAL A 209 18.10 16.20 -13.36
C VAL A 209 17.49 14.81 -13.54
N GLN A 210 16.49 14.67 -14.41
CA GLN A 210 15.86 13.40 -14.72
C GLN A 210 16.90 12.38 -15.24
N LYS A 211 17.74 12.79 -16.19
CA LYS A 211 18.81 11.93 -16.73
C LYS A 211 19.81 11.49 -15.67
N VAL A 212 20.13 12.34 -14.70
CA VAL A 212 20.98 11.96 -13.56
C VAL A 212 20.31 10.87 -12.73
N ILE A 213 19.02 11.02 -12.39
CA ILE A 213 18.28 10.01 -11.63
C ILE A 213 18.22 8.68 -12.40
N GLU A 214 17.97 8.74 -13.70
CA GLU A 214 17.98 7.56 -14.59
C GLU A 214 19.37 6.90 -14.59
N SER A 215 20.45 7.64 -14.87
CA SER A 215 21.82 7.09 -14.87
C SER A 215 22.26 6.51 -13.52
N LEU A 216 21.72 7.02 -12.42
CA LEU A 216 22.02 6.51 -11.09
C LEU A 216 21.31 5.18 -10.78
N THR A 217 20.25 4.85 -11.50
CA THR A 217 19.35 3.71 -11.23
C THR A 217 19.21 2.73 -12.40
N ASP A 218 19.74 3.06 -13.58
CA ASP A 218 19.91 2.11 -14.68
C ASP A 218 20.96 1.04 -14.33
N GLU A 219 20.99 -0.04 -15.11
CA GLU A 219 21.94 -1.15 -14.92
C GLU A 219 23.39 -0.65 -14.88
N GLY A 220 24.11 -0.99 -13.80
CA GLY A 220 25.48 -0.52 -13.55
C GLY A 220 25.58 0.89 -12.94
N GLY A 221 24.44 1.55 -12.73
CA GLY A 221 24.31 2.77 -11.93
C GLY A 221 24.57 2.51 -10.45
N LYS A 222 24.78 3.59 -9.68
CA LYS A 222 25.14 3.48 -8.25
C LYS A 222 24.08 2.78 -7.39
N PHE A 223 22.82 2.83 -7.82
CA PHE A 223 21.66 2.30 -7.10
C PHE A 223 20.80 1.36 -7.97
N GLY A 224 21.29 0.95 -9.15
CA GLY A 224 20.58 0.05 -10.08
C GLY A 224 20.97 -1.41 -9.95
#